data_AF-A0A7G2E5S1-F1
#
_entry.id   AF-A0A7G2E5S1-F1
#
_cell.length_a   1.000
_cell.length_b   1.000
_cell.length_c   1.000
_cell.angle_alpha   90.00
_cell.angle_beta   90.00
_cell.angle_gamma   90.00
#
_symmetry.space_group_name_H-M   'P 1'
#
loop_
_entity.id
_entity.type
_entity.pdbx_description
1 polymer ?
#
loop_
_entity_poly.entity_id
_entity_poly.type
_entity_poly.pdbx_seq_one_letter_code
_entity_poly.pdbx_strand_id
1 'polypeptide(L)'
;MSSYIPFLLVSDIVRRIGISGFRNLGPLIIVGPEWVSIVFSDEVLKESGNNTAKYIEGLRLAALVGPSVQALNMLGEAAVHYLHSYFAFGIFYVLCVNPEDGRIILKKYLEMFSNFQEAVYCAEQVMTQIQDMAPTGQQLYRGYRILNSIPDCHLLHFGSLDVCPECFVLTYFFKIRALC
;
A
#
# COMPACT_ATOMS: atom_id res chain seq x y z
N MET A 1 -14.81 -19.18 34.86
CA MET A 1 -14.48 -17.74 34.81
C MET A 1 -13.34 -17.57 33.81
N SER A 2 -13.60 -17.03 32.62
CA SER A 2 -12.55 -16.80 31.63
C SER A 2 -11.73 -15.58 32.06
N SER A 3 -10.47 -15.79 32.43
CA SER A 3 -9.51 -14.74 32.76
C SER A 3 -9.11 -13.99 31.49
N TYR A 4 -9.84 -12.92 31.17
CA TYR A 4 -9.48 -12.01 30.09
C TYR A 4 -8.29 -11.15 30.53
N ILE A 5 -7.18 -11.25 29.78
CA ILE A 5 -6.06 -10.30 29.92
C ILE A 5 -6.55 -8.94 29.38
N PRO A 6 -6.37 -7.82 30.10
CA PRO A 6 -6.79 -6.51 29.62
C PRO A 6 -6.14 -6.16 28.28
N PHE A 7 -6.93 -5.66 27.32
CA PHE A 7 -6.46 -5.29 25.98
C PHE A 7 -5.22 -4.38 26.01
N LEU A 8 -5.20 -3.38 26.91
CA LEU A 8 -4.07 -2.46 27.07
C LEU A 8 -2.78 -3.18 27.45
N LEU A 9 -2.86 -4.21 28.31
CA LEU A 9 -1.70 -4.98 28.71
C LEU A 9 -1.20 -5.87 27.56
N VAL A 10 -2.12 -6.45 26.80
CA VAL A 10 -1.77 -7.23 25.59
C VAL A 10 -1.10 -6.32 24.56
N SER A 11 -1.67 -5.15 24.27
CA SER A 11 -1.08 -4.16 23.35
C SER A 11 0.33 -3.78 23.81
N ASP A 12 0.55 -3.49 25.10
CA ASP A 12 1.87 -3.13 25.64
C ASP A 12 2.91 -4.27 25.48
N ILE A 13 2.50 -5.52 25.72
CA ILE A 13 3.38 -6.69 25.53
C ILE A 13 3.76 -6.82 24.05
N VAL A 14 2.77 -6.78 23.16
CA VAL A 14 2.98 -6.88 21.71
C VAL A 14 3.87 -5.76 21.21
N ARG A 15 3.63 -4.52 21.66
CA ARG A 15 4.45 -3.34 21.38
C ARG A 15 5.91 -3.54 21.77
N ARG A 16 6.20 -4.02 22.99
CA ARG A 16 7.58 -4.28 23.46
C ARG A 16 8.28 -5.37 22.66
N ILE A 17 7.55 -6.43 22.28
CA ILE A 17 8.09 -7.48 21.40
C ILE A 17 8.39 -6.89 20.01
N GLY A 18 7.50 -6.03 19.50
CA GLY A 18 7.66 -5.31 18.24
C GLY A 18 8.89 -4.40 18.22
N ILE A 19 9.15 -3.66 19.30
CA ILE A 19 10.38 -2.85 19.50
C ILE A 19 11.62 -3.74 19.45
N SER A 20 11.55 -4.95 20.02
CA SER A 20 12.65 -5.93 19.98
C SER A 20 12.84 -6.56 18.59
N GLY A 21 11.89 -6.34 17.68
CA GLY A 21 11.93 -6.75 16.28
C GLY A 21 10.58 -7.28 15.81
N PHE A 22 9.99 -6.64 14.78
CA PHE A 22 8.67 -6.99 14.26
C PHE A 22 8.55 -8.45 13.80
N ARG A 23 9.64 -9.07 13.33
CA ARG A 23 9.68 -10.50 12.99
C ARG A 23 9.28 -11.43 14.15
N ASN A 24 9.50 -10.98 15.39
CA ASN A 24 9.14 -11.72 16.60
C ASN A 24 7.62 -11.76 16.83
N LEU A 25 6.85 -10.94 16.10
CA LEU A 25 5.39 -10.93 16.13
C LEU A 25 4.77 -11.94 15.16
N GLY A 26 5.57 -12.56 14.28
CA GLY A 26 5.12 -13.57 13.32
C GLY A 26 4.25 -14.67 13.93
N PRO A 27 4.64 -15.28 15.08
CA PRO A 27 3.80 -16.25 15.76
C PRO A 27 2.43 -15.69 16.15
N LEU A 28 2.34 -14.44 16.64
CA LEU A 28 1.09 -13.82 17.06
C LEU A 28 0.15 -13.55 15.89
N ILE A 29 0.70 -13.16 14.72
CA ILE A 29 -0.07 -12.99 13.49
C ILE A 29 -0.78 -14.31 13.10
N ILE A 30 -0.15 -15.46 13.31
CA ILE A 30 -0.69 -16.78 12.95
C ILE A 30 -1.80 -17.22 13.91
N VAL A 31 -1.81 -16.75 15.16
CA VAL A 31 -2.77 -17.20 16.20
C VAL A 31 -4.22 -16.84 15.84
N GLY A 32 -4.46 -15.71 15.17
CA GLY A 32 -5.79 -15.36 14.70
C GLY A 32 -6.02 -13.86 14.46
N PRO A 33 -7.18 -13.49 13.89
CA PRO A 33 -7.47 -12.13 13.44
C PRO A 33 -7.45 -11.08 14.58
N GLU A 34 -7.78 -11.48 15.81
CA GLU A 34 -7.69 -10.61 16.99
C GLU A 34 -6.25 -10.20 17.32
N TRP A 35 -5.28 -11.10 17.12
CA TRP A 35 -3.87 -10.80 17.34
C TRP A 35 -3.27 -10.00 16.18
N VAL A 36 -3.72 -10.29 14.95
CA VAL A 36 -3.37 -9.50 13.76
C VAL A 36 -3.76 -8.03 13.99
N SER A 37 -4.98 -7.75 14.45
CA SER A 37 -5.41 -6.37 14.68
C SER A 37 -4.61 -5.66 15.77
N ILE A 38 -4.14 -6.37 16.80
CA ILE A 38 -3.26 -5.80 17.84
C ILE A 38 -1.86 -5.55 17.30
N VAL A 39 -1.25 -6.54 16.63
CA VAL A 39 0.10 -6.46 16.04
C VAL A 39 0.20 -5.31 15.03
N PHE A 40 -0.85 -5.10 14.26
CA PHE A 40 -0.94 -4.05 13.25
C PHE A 40 -1.66 -2.79 13.73
N SER A 41 -1.87 -2.64 15.04
CA SER A 41 -2.40 -1.39 15.59
C SER A 41 -1.42 -0.23 15.39
N ASP A 42 -1.95 0.98 15.25
CA ASP A 42 -1.17 2.21 15.10
C ASP A 42 -0.13 2.37 16.22
N GLU A 43 -0.49 2.00 17.45
CA GLU A 43 0.37 2.09 18.64
C GLU A 43 1.60 1.17 18.49
N VAL A 44 1.38 -0.10 18.14
CA VAL A 44 2.45 -1.08 17.97
C VAL A 44 3.34 -0.71 16.78
N LEU A 45 2.76 -0.32 15.65
CA LEU A 45 3.50 0.00 14.43
C LEU A 45 4.28 1.32 14.50
N LYS A 46 3.75 2.34 15.18
CA LYS A 46 4.46 3.61 15.37
C LYS A 46 5.68 3.41 16.26
N GLU A 47 5.52 2.70 17.36
CA GLU A 47 6.61 2.54 18.33
C GLU A 47 7.62 1.46 17.95
N SER A 48 7.22 0.43 17.19
CA SER A 48 8.18 -0.53 16.66
C SER A 48 9.09 0.08 15.59
N GLY A 49 8.77 1.28 15.07
CA GLY A 49 9.55 1.97 14.04
C GLY A 49 9.72 1.15 12.76
N ASN A 50 8.87 0.14 12.54
CA ASN A 50 9.08 -0.84 11.48
C ASN A 50 8.36 -0.41 10.21
N ASN A 51 9.11 0.26 9.34
CA ASN A 51 8.59 0.78 8.08
C ASN A 51 8.09 -0.33 7.13
N THR A 52 8.68 -1.54 7.18
CA THR A 52 8.18 -2.68 6.40
C THR A 52 6.80 -3.11 6.86
N ALA A 53 6.58 -3.17 8.17
CA ALA A 53 5.27 -3.52 8.73
C ALA A 53 4.20 -2.49 8.38
N LYS A 54 4.54 -1.20 8.46
CA LYS A 54 3.66 -0.10 8.01
C LYS A 54 3.32 -0.22 6.53
N TYR A 55 4.31 -0.51 5.69
CA TYR A 55 4.09 -0.73 4.27
C TYR A 55 3.14 -1.89 4.01
N ILE A 56 3.41 -3.07 4.57
CA ILE A 56 2.61 -4.28 4.34
C ILE A 56 1.18 -4.09 4.84
N GLU A 57 0.99 -3.54 6.04
CA GLU A 57 -0.36 -3.33 6.58
C GLU A 57 -1.10 -2.21 5.87
N GLY A 58 -0.42 -1.10 5.57
CA GLY A 58 -1.02 -0.01 4.80
C GLY A 58 -1.48 -0.50 3.43
N LEU A 59 -0.68 -1.33 2.77
CA LEU A 59 -1.03 -1.96 1.50
C LEU A 59 -2.22 -2.91 1.66
N ARG A 60 -2.21 -3.77 2.69
CA ARG A 60 -3.30 -4.70 2.98
C ARG A 60 -4.61 -3.97 3.24
N LEU A 61 -4.61 -2.92 4.06
CA LEU A 61 -5.81 -2.12 4.36
C LEU A 61 -6.35 -1.46 3.09
N ALA A 62 -5.48 -0.84 2.28
CA ALA A 62 -5.89 -0.24 1.01
C ALA A 62 -6.47 -1.29 0.05
N ALA A 63 -5.87 -2.47 -0.04
CA ALA A 63 -6.29 -3.52 -0.98
C ALA A 63 -7.55 -4.28 -0.54
N LEU A 64 -7.74 -4.54 0.76
CA LEU A 64 -8.80 -5.42 1.29
C LEU A 64 -9.96 -4.71 1.95
N VAL A 65 -9.73 -3.51 2.48
CA VAL A 65 -10.74 -2.72 3.19
C VAL A 65 -11.17 -1.54 2.33
N GLY A 66 -10.22 -0.97 1.57
CA GLY A 66 -10.45 0.12 0.63
C GLY A 66 -9.97 1.48 1.17
N PRO A 67 -10.59 2.59 0.73
CA PRO A 67 -10.21 3.95 1.10
C PRO A 67 -10.13 4.19 2.61
N SER A 68 -8.92 4.44 3.12
CA SER A 68 -8.68 4.69 4.54
C SER A 68 -7.56 5.70 4.73
N VAL A 69 -7.80 6.72 5.57
CA VAL A 69 -6.77 7.69 5.99
C VAL A 69 -5.63 6.99 6.72
N GLN A 70 -5.95 5.97 7.52
CA GLN A 70 -4.95 5.19 8.24
C GLN A 70 -4.02 4.46 7.26
N ALA A 71 -4.59 3.79 6.24
CA ALA A 71 -3.82 3.08 5.23
C ALA A 71 -2.87 4.03 4.48
N LEU A 72 -3.38 5.20 4.06
CA LEU A 72 -2.57 6.21 3.39
C LEU A 72 -1.47 6.80 4.28
N ASN A 73 -1.74 7.04 5.57
CA ASN A 73 -0.73 7.53 6.51
C ASN A 73 0.39 6.49 6.67
N MET A 74 0.06 5.21 6.86
CA MET A 74 1.06 4.15 6.96
C MET A 74 1.93 4.05 5.69
N LEU A 75 1.30 4.08 4.52
CA LEU A 75 2.01 4.05 3.24
C LEU A 75 2.87 5.30 3.02
N GLY A 76 2.37 6.48 3.39
CA GLY A 76 3.10 7.75 3.28
C GLY A 76 4.31 7.83 4.22
N GLU A 77 4.16 7.36 5.46
CA GLU A 77 5.28 7.29 6.41
C GLU A 77 6.35 6.29 5.92
N ALA A 78 5.95 5.13 5.41
CA ALA A 78 6.88 4.13 4.89
C ALA A 78 7.49 4.51 3.52
N ALA A 79 6.85 5.40 2.75
CA ALA A 79 7.32 5.87 1.44
C ALA A 79 8.67 6.59 1.51
N VAL A 80 9.00 7.21 2.65
CA VAL A 80 10.30 7.86 2.88
C VAL A 80 11.45 6.85 2.79
N HIS A 81 11.17 5.56 3.05
CA HIS A 81 12.17 4.51 3.17
C HIS A 81 12.07 3.42 2.09
N TYR A 82 10.90 3.26 1.46
CA TYR A 82 10.65 2.20 0.48
C TYR A 82 9.97 2.73 -0.79
N LEU A 83 10.61 2.49 -1.94
CA LEU A 83 10.08 2.84 -3.26
C LEU A 83 8.73 2.17 -3.55
N HIS A 84 8.55 0.92 -3.11
CA HIS A 84 7.26 0.21 -3.21
C HIS A 84 6.15 0.95 -2.47
N SER A 85 6.44 1.43 -1.26
CA SER A 85 5.49 2.21 -0.47
C SER A 85 5.22 3.58 -1.08
N TYR A 86 6.23 4.19 -1.71
CA TYR A 86 6.08 5.45 -2.43
C TYR A 86 5.13 5.31 -3.61
N PHE A 87 5.31 4.26 -4.42
CA PHE A 87 4.39 3.93 -5.51
C PHE A 87 2.97 3.67 -4.98
N ALA A 88 2.83 2.79 -3.98
CA ALA A 88 1.55 2.43 -3.38
C ALA A 88 0.82 3.68 -2.82
N PHE A 89 1.54 4.52 -2.06
CA PHE A 89 1.01 5.78 -1.56
C PHE A 89 0.50 6.65 -2.69
N GLY A 90 1.32 6.91 -3.72
CA GLY A 90 0.96 7.75 -4.85
C GLY A 90 -0.29 7.26 -5.58
N ILE A 91 -0.37 5.97 -5.90
CA ILE A 91 -1.49 5.43 -6.67
C ILE A 91 -2.80 5.35 -5.87
N PHE A 92 -2.74 5.02 -4.57
CA PHE A 92 -3.93 5.10 -3.72
C PHE A 92 -4.35 6.54 -3.45
N TYR A 93 -3.41 7.50 -3.42
CA TYR A 93 -3.72 8.92 -3.34
C TYR A 93 -4.50 9.39 -4.58
N VAL A 94 -4.10 8.92 -5.77
CA VAL A 94 -4.85 9.16 -7.01
C VAL A 94 -6.26 8.60 -6.92
N LEU A 95 -6.40 7.37 -6.43
CA LEU A 95 -7.67 6.65 -6.39
C LEU A 95 -8.69 7.29 -5.44
N CYS A 96 -8.29 7.72 -4.24
CA CYS A 96 -9.26 8.08 -3.20
C CYS A 96 -9.15 9.49 -2.62
N VAL A 97 -8.12 10.29 -2.98
CA VAL A 97 -7.94 11.65 -2.43
C VAL A 97 -7.98 12.70 -3.53
N ASN A 98 -6.86 12.88 -4.24
CA ASN A 98 -6.72 13.90 -5.28
C ASN A 98 -5.87 13.34 -6.43
N PRO A 99 -6.45 13.14 -7.62
CA PRO A 99 -5.73 12.60 -8.77
C PRO A 99 -4.57 13.46 -9.23
N GLU A 100 -4.65 14.79 -9.12
CA GLU A 100 -3.59 15.69 -9.60
C GLU A 100 -2.38 15.66 -8.67
N ASP A 101 -2.60 15.75 -7.36
CA ASP A 101 -1.52 15.61 -6.38
C ASP A 101 -0.90 14.21 -6.43
N GLY A 102 -1.73 13.18 -6.59
CA GLY A 102 -1.27 11.80 -6.77
C GLY A 102 -0.42 11.63 -8.03
N ARG A 103 -0.77 12.29 -9.15
CA ARG A 103 0.07 12.33 -10.36
C ARG A 103 1.40 13.01 -10.11
N ILE A 104 1.43 14.10 -9.34
CA ILE A 104 2.69 14.79 -8.97
C ILE A 104 3.56 13.85 -8.13
N ILE A 105 2.99 13.13 -7.18
CA ILE A 105 3.70 12.13 -6.37
C ILE A 105 4.28 11.03 -7.28
N LEU A 106 3.48 10.44 -8.15
CA LEU A 106 3.93 9.38 -9.05
C LEU A 106 4.95 9.86 -10.09
N LYS A 107 4.88 11.12 -10.52
CA LYS A 107 5.92 11.72 -11.37
C LYS A 107 7.25 11.80 -10.62
N LYS A 108 7.25 12.28 -9.38
CA LYS A 108 8.45 12.30 -8.53
C LYS A 108 8.99 10.88 -8.29
N TYR A 109 8.12 9.90 -8.11
CA TYR A 109 8.52 8.50 -8.02
C TYR A 109 9.29 8.04 -9.27
N LEU A 110 8.79 8.35 -10.48
CA LEU A 110 9.50 8.01 -11.72
C LEU A 110 10.87 8.70 -11.82
N GLU A 111 10.98 9.94 -11.36
CA GLU A 111 12.24 10.71 -11.31
C GLU A 111 13.28 10.10 -10.34
N MET A 112 12.89 9.21 -9.42
CA MET A 112 13.81 8.50 -8.53
C MET A 112 14.59 7.38 -9.23
N PHE A 113 14.17 6.95 -10.42
CA PHE A 113 14.82 5.89 -11.17
C PHE A 113 15.60 6.46 -12.34
N SER A 114 16.79 5.91 -12.59
CA SER A 114 17.56 6.21 -13.81
C SER A 114 16.97 5.56 -15.05
N ASN A 115 16.24 4.44 -14.86
CA ASN A 115 15.60 3.68 -15.91
C ASN A 115 14.11 3.47 -15.63
N PHE A 116 13.25 3.86 -16.57
CA PHE A 116 11.81 3.69 -16.47
C PHE A 116 11.40 2.21 -16.29
N GLN A 117 12.12 1.27 -16.88
CA GLN A 117 11.84 -0.16 -16.72
C GLN A 117 11.98 -0.63 -15.26
N GLU A 118 12.90 -0.06 -14.49
CA GLU A 118 13.06 -0.38 -13.07
C GLU A 118 11.89 0.14 -12.24
N ALA A 119 11.39 1.34 -12.57
CA ALA A 119 10.19 1.89 -11.95
C ALA A 119 8.97 1.01 -12.23
N VAL A 120 8.80 0.55 -13.47
CA VAL A 120 7.73 -0.39 -13.84
C VAL A 120 7.90 -1.71 -13.09
N TYR A 121 9.10 -2.27 -13.02
CA TYR A 121 9.35 -3.50 -12.27
C TYR A 121 8.98 -3.37 -10.79
N CYS A 122 9.37 -2.27 -10.15
CA CYS A 122 9.02 -1.99 -8.75
C CYS A 122 7.50 -1.86 -8.56
N ALA A 123 6.81 -1.17 -9.47
CA ALA A 123 5.35 -1.06 -9.44
C ALA A 123 4.66 -2.41 -9.64
N GLU A 124 5.10 -3.24 -10.60
CA GLU A 124 4.56 -4.60 -10.80
C GLU A 124 4.75 -5.48 -9.56
N GLN A 125 5.87 -5.36 -8.82
CA GLN A 125 6.04 -6.09 -7.56
C GLN A 125 4.97 -5.70 -6.52
N VAL A 126 4.56 -4.43 -6.45
CA VAL A 126 3.45 -4.01 -5.59
C VAL A 126 2.12 -4.58 -6.09
N MET A 127 1.91 -4.61 -7.41
CA MET A 127 0.70 -5.21 -7.99
C MET A 127 0.58 -6.70 -7.66
N THR A 128 1.68 -7.46 -7.75
CA THR A 128 1.73 -8.87 -7.34
C THR A 128 1.39 -9.02 -5.87
N GLN A 129 1.94 -8.18 -4.99
CA GLN A 129 1.61 -8.22 -3.56
C GLN A 129 0.13 -7.92 -3.29
N ILE A 130 -0.47 -6.96 -4.00
CA ILE A 130 -1.91 -6.69 -3.92
C ILE A 130 -2.71 -7.92 -4.37
N GLN A 131 -2.33 -8.55 -5.47
CA GLN A 131 -2.99 -9.76 -5.98
C GLN A 131 -2.91 -10.93 -5.00
N ASP A 132 -1.77 -11.10 -4.33
CA ASP A 132 -1.56 -12.15 -3.32
C ASP A 132 -2.41 -11.90 -2.06
N MET A 133 -2.70 -10.63 -1.74
CA MET A 133 -3.50 -10.25 -0.58
C MET A 133 -5.01 -10.24 -0.84
N ALA A 134 -5.45 -9.79 -2.02
CA ALA A 134 -6.83 -9.42 -2.29
C ALA A 134 -7.63 -10.48 -3.06
N PRO A 135 -8.87 -10.80 -2.64
CA PRO A 135 -9.82 -11.48 -3.51
C PRO A 135 -10.08 -10.59 -4.72
N THR A 136 -9.73 -11.07 -5.90
CA THR A 136 -9.78 -10.29 -7.14
C THR A 136 -11.19 -9.80 -7.43
N GLY A 137 -11.36 -8.50 -7.72
CA GLY A 137 -12.60 -7.96 -8.28
C GLY A 137 -13.62 -7.43 -7.27
N GLN A 138 -13.21 -7.04 -6.06
CA GLN A 138 -14.10 -6.40 -5.08
C GLN A 138 -14.57 -5.00 -5.51
N GLN A 139 -13.84 -4.35 -6.42
CA GLN A 139 -14.11 -3.01 -6.94
C GLN A 139 -14.37 -1.97 -5.82
N LEU A 140 -13.64 -2.04 -4.71
CA LEU A 140 -13.68 -1.18 -3.52
C LEU A 140 -13.53 0.30 -3.85
N TYR A 141 -12.83 0.62 -4.95
CA TYR A 141 -12.63 1.98 -5.41
C TYR A 141 -13.65 2.41 -6.48
N ARG A 142 -14.68 1.61 -6.77
CA ARG A 142 -15.75 1.95 -7.72
C ARG A 142 -16.64 3.04 -7.15
N GLY A 143 -16.60 4.21 -7.78
CA GLY A 143 -17.34 5.41 -7.36
C GLY A 143 -16.42 6.53 -6.87
N TYR A 144 -15.14 6.24 -6.66
CA TYR A 144 -14.13 7.27 -6.43
C TYR A 144 -13.68 7.91 -7.75
N ARG A 145 -13.00 9.06 -7.65
CA ARG A 145 -12.75 10.00 -8.76
C ARG A 145 -12.18 9.32 -10.01
N ILE A 146 -12.63 9.79 -11.16
CA ILE A 146 -12.20 9.29 -12.47
C ILE A 146 -11.07 10.18 -12.99
N LEU A 147 -10.00 9.55 -13.50
CA LEU A 147 -9.01 10.24 -14.33
C LEU A 147 -9.64 10.54 -15.69
N ASN A 148 -9.90 11.83 -15.96
CA ASN A 148 -10.57 12.27 -17.19
C ASN A 148 -9.60 12.74 -18.29
N SER A 149 -8.29 12.50 -18.15
CA SER A 149 -7.30 12.84 -19.17
C SER A 149 -6.83 11.60 -19.92
N ILE A 150 -6.95 11.67 -21.24
CA ILE A 150 -6.37 10.70 -22.17
C ILE A 150 -4.90 11.11 -22.36
N PRO A 151 -3.93 10.22 -22.11
CA PRO A 151 -2.52 10.53 -22.33
C PRO A 151 -2.23 10.66 -23.82
N ASP A 152 -1.26 11.50 -24.19
CA ASP A 152 -0.89 11.79 -25.58
C ASP A 152 -0.39 10.54 -26.34
N CYS A 153 0.12 9.54 -25.62
CA CYS A 153 0.50 8.25 -26.21
C CYS A 153 -0.70 7.40 -26.65
N HIS A 154 -1.94 7.81 -26.33
CA HIS A 154 -3.18 7.11 -26.63
C HIS A 154 -3.23 5.65 -26.17
N LEU A 155 -2.41 5.28 -25.18
CA LEU A 155 -2.24 3.89 -24.71
C LEU A 155 -1.75 2.93 -25.80
N LEU A 156 -1.12 3.45 -26.86
CA LEU A 156 -0.55 2.66 -27.94
C LEU A 156 0.97 2.60 -27.75
N HIS A 157 1.46 1.41 -27.44
CA HIS A 157 2.87 1.14 -27.19
C HIS A 157 3.37 0.05 -28.13
N PHE A 158 4.53 0.27 -28.74
CA PHE A 158 5.17 -0.66 -29.68
C PHE A 158 6.54 -1.14 -29.16
N GLY A 159 6.78 -1.00 -27.85
CA GLY A 159 8.03 -1.38 -27.18
C GLY A 159 7.89 -2.66 -26.37
N SER A 160 8.93 -3.01 -25.60
CA SER A 160 8.92 -4.16 -24.68
C SER A 160 8.05 -3.96 -23.44
N LEU A 161 7.66 -2.72 -23.16
CA LEU A 161 6.74 -2.36 -22.08
C LEU A 161 5.44 -1.83 -22.69
N ASP A 162 4.31 -2.36 -22.24
CA ASP A 162 2.97 -1.89 -22.60
C ASP A 162 2.56 -0.63 -21.81
N VAL A 163 3.55 0.16 -21.36
CA VAL A 163 3.36 1.37 -20.58
C VAL A 163 4.51 2.34 -20.85
N CYS A 164 4.24 3.64 -20.82
CA CYS A 164 5.22 4.72 -20.89
C CYS A 164 5.02 5.72 -19.73
N PRO A 165 5.94 6.66 -19.50
CA PRO A 165 5.82 7.65 -18.42
C PRO A 165 4.49 8.44 -18.45
N GLU A 166 3.98 8.77 -19.64
CA GLU A 166 2.75 9.56 -19.80
C GLU A 166 1.47 8.80 -19.38
N CYS A 167 1.39 7.50 -19.69
CA CYS A 167 0.24 6.67 -19.32
C CYS A 167 0.44 5.86 -18.04
N PHE A 168 1.61 5.95 -17.39
CA PHE A 168 1.96 5.14 -16.23
C PHE A 168 0.87 5.19 -15.16
N VAL A 169 0.50 6.40 -14.72
CA VAL A 169 -0.53 6.61 -13.69
C VAL A 169 -1.88 6.02 -14.11
N LEU A 170 -2.30 6.27 -15.36
CA LEU A 170 -3.58 5.79 -15.86
C LEU A 170 -3.63 4.26 -15.95
N THR A 171 -2.54 3.65 -16.40
CA THR A 171 -2.39 2.19 -16.53
C THR A 171 -2.54 1.53 -15.15
N TYR A 172 -1.77 1.99 -14.17
CA TYR A 172 -1.83 1.42 -12.82
C TYR A 172 -3.13 1.76 -12.08
N PHE A 173 -3.74 2.91 -12.37
CA PHE A 173 -5.06 3.26 -11.83
C PHE A 173 -6.10 2.23 -12.24
N PHE A 174 -6.15 1.87 -13.52
CA PHE A 174 -7.09 0.85 -14.00
C PHE A 174 -6.75 -0.54 -13.49
N LYS A 175 -5.46 -0.92 -13.43
CA LYS A 175 -5.04 -2.20 -12.85
C LYS A 175 -5.50 -2.33 -11.39
N ILE A 176 -5.23 -1.33 -10.54
CA ILE A 176 -5.62 -1.40 -9.13
C ILE A 176 -7.14 -1.38 -8.99
N ARG A 177 -7.86 -0.54 -9.74
CA ARG A 177 -9.32 -0.50 -9.68
C ARG A 177 -9.99 -1.81 -10.13
N ALA A 178 -9.33 -2.59 -10.99
CA ALA A 178 -9.81 -3.91 -11.39
C ALA A 178 -9.53 -4.98 -10.31
N LEU A 179 -8.45 -4.82 -9.54
CA LEU A 179 -8.06 -5.76 -8.48
C LEU A 179 -8.81 -5.50 -7.18
N CYS A 180 -8.80 -4.25 -6.73
CA CYS A 180 -9.33 -3.78 -5.45
C CYS A 180 -10.70 -3.16 -5.63
#